data_AF-A0A2D5J3J4-F1
#
_entry.id   AF-A0A2D5J3J4-F1
#
_cell.length_a   1.000
_cell.length_b   1.000
_cell.length_c   1.000
_cell.angle_alpha   90.00
_cell.angle_beta   90.00
_cell.angle_gamma   90.00
#
_symmetry.space_group_name_H-M   'P 1'
#
loop_
_entity.id
_entity.type
_entity.pdbx_description
1 polymer ?
#
loop_
_entity_poly.entity_id
_entity_poly.type
_entity_poly.pdbx_seq_one_letter_code
_entity_poly.pdbx_strand_id
1 'polypeptide(L)'
;MPDDLTMNPFQIALDALPDGHAPVPTANGAHVHAVGIGGPGAPSAWATLRQRRTAQMLMVTGWSCCSADEAELAGAVKAFARARGVPLIRATPDLPDAVTALGLDETGRGYAQRWLGDPIISPHHTGHYVQSTGFTCGPVSLAMAMGAVTRSTEIAIWREATTMIGLTGPGGCDPYGVALAAARRGFDLTLHFDATEAVLLDRANTEAKKDLMRFVQSEFRDEALASLDVRPEPLSGDDLTRAVRAGGQVILLIDQCHTHDHHAPHWVLIHGERDGLFLVNDPWAEPDDGEGPADVDCIPVPLETLMRMGAYGDPAYHAAIVLRGRAA
;
A
#
# COMPACT_ATOMS: atom_id res chain seq x y z
N MET A 1 -0.39 41.01 -34.00
CA MET A 1 -0.64 40.55 -32.63
C MET A 1 -0.29 39.08 -32.58
N PRO A 2 0.92 38.68 -32.17
CA PRO A 2 1.12 37.31 -31.72
C PRO A 2 0.95 37.34 -30.21
N ASP A 3 -0.22 36.96 -29.73
CA ASP A 3 -0.33 36.56 -28.32
C ASP A 3 0.39 35.23 -28.19
N ASP A 4 1.62 35.36 -27.71
CA ASP A 4 2.53 34.34 -27.25
C ASP A 4 1.90 33.62 -26.06
N LEU A 5 0.93 32.75 -26.36
CA LEU A 5 0.38 31.78 -25.42
C LEU A 5 1.22 30.51 -25.49
N THR A 6 2.52 30.63 -25.20
CA THR A 6 3.25 29.53 -24.56
C THR A 6 2.65 29.36 -23.16
N MET A 7 1.46 28.77 -23.13
CA MET A 7 0.65 28.58 -21.93
C MET A 7 1.31 27.52 -21.06
N ASN A 8 1.78 27.93 -19.88
CA ASN A 8 2.20 27.03 -18.82
C ASN A 8 1.21 25.84 -18.70
N PRO A 9 1.70 24.60 -18.63
CA PRO A 9 0.83 23.45 -18.44
C PRO A 9 -0.02 23.58 -17.16
N PHE A 10 -1.28 23.21 -17.26
CA PHE A 10 -2.25 23.37 -16.18
C PHE A 10 -3.06 22.09 -15.99
N GLN A 11 -3.66 21.95 -14.81
CA GLN A 11 -4.63 20.90 -14.55
C GLN A 11 -5.88 21.19 -15.37
N ILE A 12 -6.23 20.28 -16.26
CA ILE A 12 -7.48 20.35 -17.04
C ILE A 12 -8.60 19.66 -16.25
N ALA A 13 -9.84 20.11 -16.47
CA ALA A 13 -10.99 19.43 -15.90
C ALA A 13 -11.18 18.06 -16.59
N LEU A 14 -11.70 17.06 -15.87
CA LEU A 14 -11.87 15.71 -16.42
C LEU A 14 -12.89 15.68 -17.57
N ASP A 15 -13.87 16.59 -17.56
CA ASP A 15 -14.87 16.76 -18.62
C ASP A 15 -14.34 17.52 -19.85
N ALA A 16 -13.14 18.10 -19.77
CA ALA A 16 -12.43 18.66 -20.92
C ALA A 16 -11.63 17.60 -21.71
N LEU A 17 -11.57 16.36 -21.20
CA LEU A 17 -11.01 15.22 -21.93
C LEU A 17 -11.97 14.75 -23.03
N PRO A 18 -11.47 14.26 -24.17
CA PRO A 18 -12.34 13.68 -25.19
C PRO A 18 -13.14 12.49 -24.66
N ASP A 19 -14.31 12.25 -25.27
CA ASP A 19 -15.22 11.17 -24.88
C ASP A 19 -14.49 9.82 -24.76
N GLY A 20 -14.71 9.13 -23.64
CA GLY A 20 -14.08 7.83 -23.34
C GLY A 20 -12.68 7.91 -22.72
N HIS A 21 -12.11 9.11 -22.56
CA HIS A 21 -10.79 9.31 -21.93
C HIS A 21 -10.84 9.85 -20.50
N ALA A 22 -12.01 10.28 -20.04
CA ALA A 22 -12.24 10.67 -18.65
C ALA A 22 -12.41 9.42 -17.77
N PRO A 23 -11.53 9.17 -16.79
CA PRO A 23 -11.76 8.11 -15.83
C PRO A 23 -12.99 8.46 -14.99
N VAL A 24 -13.82 7.47 -14.68
CA VAL A 24 -15.00 7.67 -13.82
C VAL A 24 -14.54 7.77 -12.38
N PRO A 25 -14.66 8.93 -11.70
CA PRO A 25 -14.27 9.03 -10.31
C PRO A 25 -15.28 8.28 -9.44
N THR A 26 -14.80 7.45 -8.53
CA THR A 26 -15.61 6.89 -7.45
C THR A 26 -15.52 7.84 -6.24
N ALA A 27 -16.64 8.04 -5.53
CA ALA A 27 -16.69 8.98 -4.39
C ALA A 27 -15.64 8.65 -3.31
N ASN A 28 -15.34 7.36 -3.19
CA ASN A 28 -14.48 6.81 -2.15
C ASN A 28 -13.19 6.21 -2.70
N GLY A 29 -12.81 6.49 -3.94
CA GLY A 29 -11.61 5.91 -4.55
C GLY A 29 -10.38 6.81 -4.56
N ALA A 30 -9.38 6.37 -5.31
CA ALA A 30 -8.18 7.15 -5.58
C ALA A 30 -8.50 8.50 -6.26
N HIS A 31 -7.64 9.50 -6.04
CA HIS A 31 -7.77 10.77 -6.73
C HIS A 31 -7.38 10.63 -8.19
N VAL A 32 -8.27 11.10 -9.07
CA VAL A 32 -8.00 11.17 -10.52
C VAL A 32 -7.67 12.60 -10.90
N HIS A 33 -6.61 12.76 -11.68
CA HIS A 33 -6.16 14.04 -12.20
C HIS A 33 -6.00 13.97 -13.72
N ALA A 34 -6.11 15.14 -14.36
CA ALA A 34 -5.74 15.30 -15.76
C ALA A 34 -4.84 16.53 -15.90
N VAL A 35 -3.73 16.34 -16.61
CA VAL A 35 -2.74 17.37 -16.91
C VAL A 35 -2.71 17.54 -18.41
N GLY A 36 -2.79 18.78 -18.91
CA GLY A 36 -2.80 19.07 -20.33
C GLY A 36 -1.91 20.23 -20.72
N ILE A 37 -1.66 20.33 -22.02
CA ILE A 37 -1.03 21.48 -22.68
C ILE A 37 -1.99 22.04 -23.75
N GLY A 38 -1.76 23.27 -24.19
CA GLY A 38 -2.65 23.97 -25.12
C GLY A 38 -3.82 24.68 -24.42
N GLY A 39 -5.05 24.56 -24.97
CA GLY A 39 -6.22 25.29 -24.48
C GLY A 39 -6.99 24.56 -23.37
N PRO A 40 -7.49 25.23 -22.31
CA PRO A 40 -8.18 24.56 -21.19
C PRO A 40 -9.43 23.77 -21.51
N GLY A 41 -10.20 24.18 -22.52
CA GLY A 41 -11.37 23.44 -22.99
C GLY A 41 -11.11 22.58 -24.23
N ALA A 42 -9.86 22.56 -24.71
CA ALA A 42 -9.44 21.83 -25.91
C ALA A 42 -7.92 21.58 -25.84
N PRO A 43 -7.46 20.68 -24.96
CA PRO A 43 -6.04 20.38 -24.82
C PRO A 43 -5.51 19.75 -26.10
N SER A 44 -4.31 20.13 -26.55
CA SER A 44 -3.65 19.50 -27.69
C SER A 44 -2.98 18.16 -27.32
N ALA A 45 -2.58 18.03 -26.04
CA ALA A 45 -2.08 16.81 -25.45
C ALA A 45 -2.48 16.73 -23.98
N TRP A 46 -2.64 15.51 -23.44
CA TRP A 46 -3.01 15.29 -22.05
C TRP A 46 -2.51 13.95 -21.49
N ALA A 47 -2.41 13.90 -20.17
CA ALA A 47 -2.18 12.70 -19.39
C ALA A 47 -3.22 12.60 -18.27
N THR A 48 -3.73 11.39 -18.03
CA THR A 48 -4.57 11.09 -16.87
C THR A 48 -3.74 10.34 -15.83
N LEU A 49 -3.94 10.72 -14.58
CA LEU A 49 -3.14 10.25 -13.45
C LEU A 49 -4.07 9.76 -12.34
N ARG A 50 -3.69 8.70 -11.64
CA ARG A 50 -4.34 8.20 -10.44
C ARG A 50 -3.37 8.31 -9.25
N GLN A 51 -3.87 8.77 -8.11
CA GLN A 51 -3.11 8.91 -6.86
C GLN A 51 -3.89 8.27 -5.71
N ARG A 52 -3.33 7.23 -5.07
CA ARG A 52 -3.90 6.66 -3.84
C ARG A 52 -3.86 7.71 -2.73
N ARG A 53 -4.91 7.77 -1.91
CA ARG A 53 -5.08 8.80 -0.87
C ARG A 53 -3.95 8.84 0.16
N THR A 54 -3.32 7.69 0.41
CA THR A 54 -2.28 7.51 1.41
C THR A 54 -0.88 7.47 0.81
N ALA A 55 -0.74 7.45 -0.52
CA ALA A 55 0.54 7.34 -1.20
C ALA A 55 0.95 8.64 -1.88
N GLN A 56 2.24 8.95 -1.82
CA GLN A 56 2.85 10.03 -2.60
C GLN A 56 3.40 9.47 -3.92
N MET A 57 2.50 8.95 -4.76
CA MET A 57 2.83 8.39 -6.07
C MET A 57 1.73 8.73 -7.07
N LEU A 58 2.11 9.08 -8.30
CA LEU A 58 1.21 9.28 -9.43
C LEU A 58 1.37 8.13 -10.42
N MET A 59 0.30 7.37 -10.60
CA MET A 59 0.18 6.34 -11.63
C MET A 59 -0.40 6.96 -12.89
N VAL A 60 0.34 6.94 -14.00
CA VAL A 60 -0.19 7.35 -15.31
C VAL A 60 -1.15 6.26 -15.77
N THR A 61 -2.40 6.65 -16.03
CA THR A 61 -3.48 5.76 -16.49
C THR A 61 -3.93 6.04 -17.91
N GLY A 62 -3.45 7.13 -18.50
CA GLY A 62 -3.72 7.48 -19.88
C GLY A 62 -2.75 8.55 -20.37
N TRP A 63 -2.43 8.48 -21.65
CA TRP A 63 -1.49 9.35 -22.33
C TRP A 63 -1.95 9.58 -23.76
N SER A 64 -2.09 10.84 -24.15
CA SER A 64 -2.47 11.23 -25.51
C SER A 64 -1.68 12.45 -25.91
N CYS A 65 -0.77 12.26 -26.86
CA CYS A 65 0.17 13.28 -27.27
C CYS A 65 0.68 12.97 -28.68
N CYS A 66 0.93 14.01 -29.48
CA CYS A 66 1.73 13.85 -30.69
C CYS A 66 3.22 13.98 -30.35
N SER A 67 4.11 13.47 -31.21
CA SER A 67 5.56 13.47 -30.92
C SER A 67 6.17 14.86 -30.75
N ALA A 68 5.58 15.90 -31.34
CA ALA A 68 6.04 17.28 -31.19
C ALA A 68 5.80 17.84 -29.76
N ASP A 69 4.81 17.30 -29.05
CA ASP A 69 4.30 17.80 -27.77
C ASP A 69 4.80 16.96 -26.57
N GLU A 70 5.46 15.82 -26.82
CA GLU A 70 5.83 14.83 -25.79
C GLU A 70 6.68 15.42 -24.66
N ALA A 71 7.69 16.21 -25.02
CA ALA A 71 8.60 16.82 -24.06
C ALA A 71 7.87 17.84 -23.16
N GLU A 72 6.92 18.57 -23.73
CA GLU A 72 6.14 19.57 -23.01
C GLU A 72 5.15 18.91 -22.06
N LEU A 73 4.40 17.90 -22.52
CA LEU A 73 3.48 17.15 -21.67
C LEU A 73 4.22 16.38 -20.56
N ALA A 74 5.38 15.79 -20.85
CA ALA A 74 6.21 15.16 -19.81
C ALA A 74 6.70 16.19 -18.77
N GLY A 75 7.07 17.39 -19.21
CA GLY A 75 7.39 18.52 -18.34
C GLY A 75 6.22 18.91 -17.45
N ALA A 76 5.01 18.99 -18.03
CA ALA A 76 3.76 19.29 -17.35
C ALA A 76 3.46 18.31 -16.21
N VAL A 77 3.50 17.00 -16.49
CA VAL A 77 3.24 15.95 -15.50
C VAL A 77 4.27 16.01 -14.36
N LYS A 78 5.56 16.20 -14.68
CA LYS A 78 6.62 16.36 -13.66
C LYS A 78 6.45 17.62 -12.82
N ALA A 79 6.02 18.73 -13.42
CA ALA A 79 5.73 19.97 -12.69
C ALA A 79 4.52 19.81 -11.76
N PHE A 80 3.44 19.17 -12.25
CA PHE A 80 2.26 18.83 -11.46
C PHE A 80 2.61 17.96 -10.24
N ALA A 81 3.41 16.91 -10.45
CA ALA A 81 3.89 16.05 -9.37
C ALA A 81 4.68 16.83 -8.31
N ARG A 82 5.62 17.68 -8.73
CA ARG A 82 6.42 18.53 -7.81
C ARG A 82 5.57 19.52 -7.03
N ALA A 83 4.61 20.18 -7.67
CA ALA A 83 3.72 21.13 -7.01
C ALA A 83 2.87 20.49 -5.90
N ARG A 84 2.63 19.17 -6.00
CA ARG A 84 1.91 18.37 -5.00
C ARG A 84 2.81 17.65 -4.01
N GLY A 85 4.14 17.84 -4.11
CA GLY A 85 5.10 17.11 -3.29
C GLY A 85 5.08 15.60 -3.53
N VAL A 86 4.71 15.14 -4.73
CA VAL A 86 4.69 13.73 -5.10
C VAL A 86 6.05 13.33 -5.71
N PRO A 87 6.86 12.50 -5.03
CA PRO A 87 8.22 12.18 -5.46
C PRO A 87 8.28 11.06 -6.49
N LEU A 88 7.21 10.30 -6.73
CA LEU A 88 7.24 9.11 -7.60
C LEU A 88 6.17 9.19 -8.70
N ILE A 89 6.60 8.98 -9.94
CA ILE A 89 5.71 8.78 -11.10
C ILE A 89 5.89 7.35 -11.59
N ARG A 90 4.80 6.70 -11.96
CA ARG A 90 4.76 5.31 -12.43
C ARG A 90 3.87 5.17 -13.66
N ALA A 91 4.19 4.22 -14.52
CA ALA A 91 3.30 3.77 -15.60
C ALA A 91 3.51 2.28 -15.85
N THR A 92 2.50 1.60 -16.39
CA THR A 92 2.59 0.22 -16.83
C THR A 92 3.05 0.14 -18.31
N PRO A 93 3.60 -1.02 -18.75
CA PRO A 93 4.17 -1.16 -20.10
C PRO A 93 3.17 -1.02 -21.26
N ASP A 94 1.86 -1.02 -20.97
CA ASP A 94 0.79 -0.72 -21.92
C ASP A 94 0.69 0.77 -22.31
N LEU A 95 1.43 1.65 -21.62
CA LEU A 95 1.60 3.06 -21.96
C LEU A 95 3.05 3.39 -22.37
N PRO A 96 3.57 2.79 -23.47
CA PRO A 96 4.98 2.91 -23.85
C PRO A 96 5.42 4.35 -24.17
N ASP A 97 4.51 5.16 -24.72
CA ASP A 97 4.77 6.57 -25.02
C ASP A 97 4.98 7.38 -23.73
N ALA A 98 4.16 7.12 -22.70
CA ALA A 98 4.31 7.74 -21.39
C ALA A 98 5.61 7.31 -20.70
N VAL A 99 5.93 6.01 -20.75
CA VAL A 99 7.19 5.45 -20.20
C VAL A 99 8.39 6.15 -20.82
N THR A 100 8.39 6.29 -22.15
CA THR A 100 9.47 6.93 -22.90
C THR A 100 9.57 8.42 -22.61
N ALA A 101 8.46 9.15 -22.76
CA ALA A 101 8.44 10.61 -22.60
C ALA A 101 8.78 11.06 -21.18
N LEU A 102 8.33 10.32 -20.16
CA LEU A 102 8.65 10.61 -18.77
C LEU A 102 10.04 10.13 -18.36
N GLY A 103 10.68 9.27 -19.17
CA GLY A 103 11.98 8.66 -18.88
C GLY A 103 11.90 7.76 -17.66
N LEU A 104 10.90 6.87 -17.64
CA LEU A 104 10.69 5.92 -16.55
C LEU A 104 11.64 4.72 -16.70
N ASP A 105 12.15 4.25 -15.57
CA ASP A 105 13.05 3.11 -15.50
C ASP A 105 12.25 1.83 -15.19
N GLU A 106 12.45 0.78 -16.00
CA GLU A 106 11.79 -0.52 -15.81
C GLU A 106 12.20 -1.17 -14.49
N THR A 107 11.22 -1.58 -13.68
CA THR A 107 11.50 -2.19 -12.37
C THR A 107 11.71 -3.70 -12.42
N GLY A 108 11.35 -4.35 -13.53
CA GLY A 108 11.25 -5.81 -13.62
C GLY A 108 10.04 -6.39 -12.88
N ARG A 109 9.14 -5.52 -12.38
CA ARG A 109 7.97 -5.89 -11.58
C ARG A 109 6.63 -5.62 -12.26
N GLY A 110 6.65 -5.46 -13.58
CA GLY A 110 5.45 -5.20 -14.38
C GLY A 110 5.06 -3.71 -14.47
N TYR A 111 5.95 -2.80 -14.09
CA TYR A 111 5.77 -1.35 -14.24
C TYR A 111 7.13 -0.63 -14.34
N ALA A 112 7.13 0.55 -14.94
CA ALA A 112 8.26 1.47 -14.96
C ALA A 112 8.00 2.66 -14.03
N GLN A 113 9.05 3.24 -13.46
CA GLN A 113 8.90 4.37 -12.54
C GLN A 113 10.04 5.38 -12.61
N ARG A 114 9.79 6.58 -12.09
CA ARG A 114 10.80 7.63 -11.94
C ARG A 114 10.60 8.38 -10.64
N TRP A 115 11.67 8.45 -9.85
CA TRP A 115 11.75 9.36 -8.71
C TRP A 115 12.10 10.77 -9.21
N LEU A 116 11.37 11.78 -8.74
CA LEU A 116 11.60 13.21 -9.02
C LEU A 116 12.62 13.84 -8.06
N GLY A 117 13.22 13.01 -7.22
CA GLY A 117 14.30 13.31 -6.32
C GLY A 117 15.02 12.01 -5.98
N ASP A 118 15.56 11.98 -4.77
CA ASP A 118 16.36 10.88 -4.27
C ASP A 118 15.50 9.63 -4.00
N PRO A 119 15.80 8.47 -4.61
CA PRO A 119 14.95 7.29 -4.48
C PRO A 119 15.05 6.66 -3.09
N ILE A 120 13.96 6.05 -2.63
CA ILE A 120 14.01 5.16 -1.47
C ILE A 120 14.44 3.78 -1.96
N ILE A 121 15.53 3.25 -1.41
CA ILE A 121 16.04 1.93 -1.76
C ILE A 121 15.72 0.99 -0.60
N SER A 122 14.90 -0.03 -0.85
CA SER A 122 14.72 -1.11 0.11
C SER A 122 15.98 -1.98 0.14
N PRO A 123 16.51 -2.33 1.32
CA PRO A 123 17.58 -3.31 1.42
C PRO A 123 17.07 -4.76 1.23
N HIS A 124 15.76 -4.94 1.05
CA HIS A 124 15.12 -6.25 0.92
C HIS A 124 14.62 -6.50 -0.50
N HIS A 125 14.77 -7.74 -0.96
CA HIS A 125 14.02 -8.24 -2.10
C HIS A 125 12.64 -8.71 -1.62
N THR A 126 11.63 -7.83 -1.72
CA THR A 126 10.24 -8.16 -1.33
C THR A 126 9.45 -8.80 -2.47
N GLY A 127 8.57 -9.72 -2.10
CA GLY A 127 7.55 -10.20 -3.03
C GLY A 127 6.49 -9.14 -3.33
N HIS A 128 5.78 -9.25 -4.45
CA HIS A 128 4.52 -8.55 -4.70
C HIS A 128 3.43 -9.56 -4.99
N TYR A 129 2.28 -9.38 -4.36
CA TYR A 129 1.13 -10.24 -4.59
C TYR A 129 -0.12 -9.58 -4.02
N VAL A 130 -1.16 -9.49 -4.85
CA VAL A 130 -2.50 -9.12 -4.37
C VAL A 130 -3.15 -10.36 -3.79
N GLN A 131 -3.63 -10.28 -2.56
CA GLN A 131 -4.22 -11.40 -1.83
C GLN A 131 -5.37 -12.05 -2.61
N SER A 132 -5.47 -13.38 -2.51
CA SER A 132 -6.49 -14.15 -3.24
C SER A 132 -7.81 -14.31 -2.49
N THR A 133 -7.88 -13.84 -1.25
CA THR A 133 -9.09 -13.86 -0.42
C THR A 133 -9.29 -12.51 0.27
N GLY A 134 -10.48 -12.20 0.76
CA GLY A 134 -10.75 -10.95 1.49
C GLY A 134 -10.22 -10.88 2.92
N PHE A 135 -9.29 -11.77 3.31
CA PHE A 135 -8.93 -11.94 4.72
C PHE A 135 -7.50 -12.45 5.00
N THR A 136 -6.65 -12.50 3.98
CA THR A 136 -5.27 -13.02 4.06
C THR A 136 -4.21 -11.92 4.00
N CYS A 137 -4.56 -10.66 4.25
CA CYS A 137 -3.63 -9.52 4.21
C CYS A 137 -2.40 -9.70 5.13
N GLY A 138 -2.59 -10.18 6.37
CA GLY A 138 -1.48 -10.50 7.28
C GLY A 138 -0.55 -11.59 6.73
N PRO A 139 -1.10 -12.76 6.34
CA PRO A 139 -0.36 -13.81 5.65
C PRO A 139 0.42 -13.36 4.41
N VAL A 140 -0.19 -12.56 3.54
CA VAL A 140 0.48 -12.05 2.33
C VAL A 140 1.56 -11.05 2.69
N SER A 141 1.34 -10.16 3.67
CA SER A 141 2.37 -9.23 4.18
C SER A 141 3.62 -9.97 4.68
N LEU A 142 3.42 -11.05 5.44
CA LEU A 142 4.53 -11.91 5.89
C LEU A 142 5.22 -12.61 4.71
N ALA A 143 4.46 -13.16 3.75
CA ALA A 143 5.03 -13.81 2.58
C ALA A 143 5.84 -12.84 1.70
N MET A 144 5.36 -11.59 1.55
CA MET A 144 6.11 -10.53 0.85
C MET A 144 7.41 -10.20 1.57
N ALA A 145 7.41 -10.18 2.91
CA ALA A 145 8.62 -9.99 3.71
C ALA A 145 9.65 -11.10 3.49
N MET A 146 9.19 -12.34 3.27
CA MET A 146 10.06 -13.47 2.94
C MET A 146 10.67 -13.40 1.52
N GLY A 147 10.21 -12.47 0.68
CA GLY A 147 10.68 -12.29 -0.71
C GLY A 147 10.09 -13.25 -1.73
N ALA A 148 9.25 -14.20 -1.30
CA ALA A 148 8.61 -15.17 -2.17
C ALA A 148 7.16 -15.39 -1.71
N VAL A 149 6.22 -15.00 -2.56
CA VAL A 149 4.80 -15.09 -2.29
C VAL A 149 4.07 -15.78 -3.44
N THR A 150 3.25 -16.75 -3.08
CA THR A 150 2.38 -17.52 -3.94
C THR A 150 1.06 -17.74 -3.21
N ARG A 151 0.01 -18.15 -3.94
CA ARG A 151 -1.24 -18.59 -3.32
C ARG A 151 -1.02 -19.72 -2.30
N SER A 152 -0.08 -20.62 -2.55
CA SER A 152 0.23 -21.72 -1.63
C SER A 152 0.84 -21.21 -0.32
N THR A 153 1.79 -20.27 -0.37
CA THR A 153 2.40 -19.69 0.83
C THR A 153 1.42 -18.81 1.59
N GLU A 154 0.59 -18.03 0.89
CA GLU A 154 -0.51 -17.23 1.46
C GLU A 154 -1.43 -18.11 2.33
N ILE A 155 -1.97 -19.20 1.76
CA ILE A 155 -2.91 -20.06 2.46
C ILE A 155 -2.22 -20.89 3.56
N ALA A 156 -0.96 -21.26 3.38
CA ALA A 156 -0.20 -21.96 4.42
C ALA A 156 -0.03 -21.09 5.68
N ILE A 157 0.39 -19.83 5.51
CA ILE A 157 0.52 -18.87 6.63
C ILE A 157 -0.85 -18.61 7.27
N TRP A 158 -1.89 -18.43 6.46
CA TRP A 158 -3.26 -18.22 6.98
C TRP A 158 -3.72 -19.35 7.90
N ARG A 159 -3.47 -20.62 7.54
CA ARG A 159 -3.83 -21.79 8.36
C ARG A 159 -3.13 -21.81 9.72
N GLU A 160 -2.00 -21.12 9.85
CA GLU A 160 -1.22 -21.04 11.09
C GLU A 160 -1.63 -19.86 11.99
N ALA A 161 -2.31 -18.84 11.43
CA ALA A 161 -2.54 -17.55 12.08
C ALA A 161 -4.04 -17.16 12.20
N THR A 162 -4.94 -17.88 11.54
CA THR A 162 -6.39 -17.58 11.56
C THR A 162 -7.03 -17.89 12.89
N THR A 163 -7.89 -17.00 13.37
CA THR A 163 -8.78 -17.25 14.53
C THR A 163 -10.22 -17.51 14.12
N MET A 164 -10.51 -17.39 12.83
CA MET A 164 -11.86 -17.37 12.31
C MET A 164 -12.27 -18.72 11.75
N ILE A 165 -13.51 -19.10 12.06
CA ILE A 165 -14.08 -20.40 11.71
C ILE A 165 -15.51 -20.18 11.17
N GLY A 166 -15.77 -20.65 9.96
CA GLY A 166 -17.13 -20.68 9.40
C GLY A 166 -17.19 -20.65 7.87
N LEU A 167 -18.35 -21.03 7.33
CA LEU A 167 -18.66 -20.99 5.89
C LEU A 167 -18.97 -19.57 5.39
N THR A 168 -19.32 -18.67 6.30
CA THR A 168 -19.71 -17.28 6.01
C THR A 168 -19.04 -16.35 7.03
N GLY A 169 -18.08 -15.56 6.54
CA GLY A 169 -17.35 -14.57 7.31
C GLY A 169 -15.92 -14.38 6.78
N PRO A 170 -15.40 -13.15 6.68
CA PRO A 170 -14.01 -12.93 6.31
C PRO A 170 -13.10 -13.44 7.44
N GLY A 171 -12.22 -14.38 7.11
CA GLY A 171 -11.37 -15.06 8.07
C GLY A 171 -10.10 -14.29 8.45
N GLY A 172 -10.18 -13.36 9.41
CA GLY A 172 -9.01 -12.58 9.86
C GLY A 172 -7.92 -13.39 10.57
N CYS A 173 -6.72 -12.80 10.65
CA CYS A 173 -5.57 -13.35 11.37
C CYS A 173 -5.28 -12.51 12.62
N ASP A 174 -5.00 -13.19 13.73
CA ASP A 174 -4.67 -12.55 15.00
C ASP A 174 -3.20 -12.11 15.04
N PRO A 175 -2.87 -10.96 15.66
CA PRO A 175 -1.49 -10.47 15.76
C PRO A 175 -0.49 -11.48 16.34
N TYR A 176 -0.86 -12.20 17.41
CA TYR A 176 -0.02 -13.26 17.97
C TYR A 176 0.12 -14.42 16.98
N GLY A 177 -0.97 -14.82 16.33
CA GLY A 177 -0.97 -15.87 15.30
C GLY A 177 -0.02 -15.56 14.13
N VAL A 178 -0.04 -14.33 13.62
CA VAL A 178 0.87 -13.89 12.53
C VAL A 178 2.32 -13.85 13.03
N ALA A 179 2.57 -13.37 14.25
CA ALA A 179 3.91 -13.33 14.84
C ALA A 179 4.49 -14.75 15.05
N LEU A 180 3.69 -15.69 15.56
CA LEU A 180 4.08 -17.09 15.67
C LEU A 180 4.37 -17.73 14.31
N ALA A 181 3.56 -17.44 13.29
CA ALA A 181 3.83 -17.90 11.93
C ALA A 181 5.16 -17.31 11.38
N ALA A 182 5.50 -16.06 11.70
CA ALA A 182 6.79 -15.47 11.35
C ALA A 182 7.95 -16.15 12.09
N ALA A 183 7.83 -16.40 13.39
CA ALA A 183 8.84 -17.11 14.18
C ALA A 183 9.09 -18.53 13.66
N ARG A 184 8.04 -19.27 13.28
CA ARG A 184 8.16 -20.61 12.64
C ARG A 184 8.93 -20.58 11.32
N ARG A 185 9.05 -19.41 10.68
CA ARG A 185 9.83 -19.20 9.46
C ARG A 185 11.25 -18.69 9.73
N GLY A 186 11.65 -18.62 11.00
CA GLY A 186 13.00 -18.30 11.44
C GLY A 186 13.29 -16.80 11.59
N PHE A 187 12.27 -15.94 11.57
CA PHE A 187 12.48 -14.51 11.88
C PHE A 187 12.80 -14.31 13.36
N ASP A 188 13.85 -13.55 13.65
CA ASP A 188 13.96 -12.83 14.92
C ASP A 188 12.97 -11.67 14.89
N LEU A 189 12.12 -11.52 15.90
CA LEU A 189 11.04 -10.53 15.86
C LEU A 189 10.67 -9.98 17.22
N THR A 190 10.07 -8.79 17.20
CA THR A 190 9.33 -8.22 18.33
C THR A 190 7.89 -7.95 17.89
N LEU A 191 6.92 -8.40 18.68
CA LEU A 191 5.51 -8.06 18.51
C LEU A 191 5.16 -6.89 19.42
N HIS A 192 4.71 -5.79 18.84
CA HIS A 192 4.04 -4.69 19.56
C HIS A 192 2.54 -4.91 19.45
N PHE A 193 1.84 -5.15 20.56
CA PHE A 193 0.40 -5.36 20.57
C PHE A 193 -0.20 -4.97 21.92
N ASP A 194 -1.09 -3.97 21.93
CA ASP A 194 -1.61 -3.34 23.15
C ASP A 194 -3.02 -3.79 23.56
N ALA A 195 -3.68 -4.65 22.77
CA ALA A 195 -5.00 -5.17 23.15
C ALA A 195 -4.89 -6.13 24.34
N THR A 196 -5.68 -5.86 25.38
CA THR A 196 -5.79 -6.73 26.57
C THR A 196 -6.88 -7.78 26.43
N GLU A 197 -7.82 -7.57 25.51
CA GLU A 197 -8.96 -8.44 25.23
C GLU A 197 -8.85 -9.05 23.83
N ALA A 198 -9.65 -10.09 23.56
CA ALA A 198 -9.74 -10.68 22.24
C ALA A 198 -10.20 -9.67 21.19
N VAL A 199 -9.53 -9.66 20.03
CA VAL A 199 -9.73 -8.70 18.95
C VAL A 199 -10.55 -9.29 17.80
N LEU A 200 -10.98 -8.42 16.88
CA LEU A 200 -11.74 -8.78 15.66
C LEU A 200 -13.08 -9.48 15.93
N LEU A 201 -13.60 -9.43 17.16
CA LEU A 201 -14.84 -10.08 17.54
C LEU A 201 -16.07 -9.54 16.81
N ASP A 202 -16.00 -8.31 16.30
CA ASP A 202 -17.00 -7.67 15.43
C ASP A 202 -17.17 -8.40 14.09
N ARG A 203 -16.17 -9.20 13.68
CA ARG A 203 -16.20 -10.02 12.45
C ARG A 203 -17.02 -11.31 12.61
N ALA A 204 -17.37 -11.67 13.84
CA ALA A 204 -18.23 -12.81 14.14
C ALA A 204 -19.67 -12.39 14.40
N ASN A 205 -20.61 -13.07 13.74
CA ASN A 205 -22.05 -12.76 13.81
C ASN A 205 -22.83 -13.57 14.86
N THR A 206 -22.15 -14.41 15.64
CA THR A 206 -22.76 -15.20 16.73
C THR A 206 -21.83 -15.24 17.94
N GLU A 207 -22.39 -15.34 19.14
CA GLU A 207 -21.57 -15.48 20.36
C GLU A 207 -20.77 -16.78 20.36
N ALA A 208 -21.32 -17.89 19.86
CA ALA A 208 -20.56 -19.14 19.73
C ALA A 208 -19.29 -18.98 18.86
N LYS A 209 -19.34 -18.16 17.79
CA LYS A 209 -18.15 -17.84 17.00
C LYS A 209 -17.18 -16.96 17.79
N LYS A 210 -17.67 -15.93 18.48
CA LYS A 210 -16.83 -15.05 19.31
C LYS A 210 -16.14 -15.81 20.45
N ASP A 211 -16.85 -16.71 21.13
CA ASP A 211 -16.29 -17.55 22.20
C ASP A 211 -15.18 -18.45 21.68
N LEU A 212 -15.37 -19.03 20.50
CA LEU A 212 -14.32 -19.83 19.85
C LEU A 212 -13.13 -18.97 19.42
N MET A 213 -13.35 -17.76 18.90
CA MET A 213 -12.27 -16.82 18.60
C MET A 213 -11.47 -16.46 19.86
N ARG A 214 -12.16 -16.14 20.98
CA ARG A 214 -11.51 -15.86 22.28
C ARG A 214 -10.63 -17.04 22.70
N PHE A 215 -11.14 -18.25 22.59
CA PHE A 215 -10.39 -19.47 22.91
C PHE A 215 -9.11 -19.59 22.05
N VAL A 216 -9.24 -19.52 20.71
CA VAL A 216 -8.08 -19.64 19.81
C VAL A 216 -7.06 -18.52 20.03
N GLN A 217 -7.52 -17.28 20.21
CA GLN A 217 -6.64 -16.14 20.52
C GLN A 217 -5.92 -16.31 21.85
N SER A 218 -6.57 -16.91 22.85
CA SER A 218 -5.92 -17.19 24.14
C SER A 218 -4.77 -18.20 23.99
N GLU A 219 -4.92 -19.22 23.13
CA GLU A 219 -3.83 -20.17 22.85
C GLU A 219 -2.68 -19.49 22.10
N PHE A 220 -2.96 -18.67 21.09
CA PHE A 220 -1.91 -17.91 20.40
C PHE A 220 -1.18 -16.95 21.34
N ARG A 221 -1.92 -16.25 22.19
CA ARG A 221 -1.36 -15.34 23.19
C ARG A 221 -0.42 -16.08 24.13
N ASP A 222 -0.86 -17.19 24.71
CA ASP A 222 -0.07 -17.94 25.68
C ASP A 222 1.21 -18.54 25.04
N GLU A 223 1.12 -19.07 23.81
CA GLU A 223 2.29 -19.54 23.06
C GLU A 223 3.26 -18.39 22.74
N ALA A 224 2.74 -17.24 22.29
CA ALA A 224 3.55 -16.08 21.94
C ALA A 224 4.25 -15.47 23.17
N LEU A 225 3.55 -15.29 24.29
CA LEU A 225 4.14 -14.78 25.53
C LEU A 225 5.21 -15.72 26.11
N ALA A 226 5.13 -17.02 25.82
CA ALA A 226 6.12 -17.99 26.26
C ALA A 226 7.37 -18.03 25.36
N SER A 227 7.30 -17.54 24.12
CA SER A 227 8.33 -17.79 23.09
C SER A 227 8.84 -16.57 22.33
N LEU A 228 8.15 -15.44 22.38
CA LEU A 228 8.45 -14.24 21.59
C LEU A 228 8.69 -13.01 22.49
N ASP A 229 9.40 -12.01 21.96
CA ASP A 229 9.47 -10.67 22.57
C ASP A 229 8.17 -9.91 22.27
N VAL A 230 7.25 -9.90 23.24
CA VAL A 230 5.96 -9.19 23.14
C VAL A 230 5.99 -7.92 23.99
N ARG A 231 5.63 -6.80 23.36
CA ARG A 231 5.57 -5.45 23.94
C ARG A 231 4.10 -5.01 24.02
N PRO A 232 3.54 -4.81 25.23
CA PRO A 232 2.15 -4.39 25.42
C PRO A 232 1.94 -2.89 25.16
N GLU A 233 2.60 -2.34 24.14
CA GLU A 233 2.53 -0.94 23.77
C GLU A 233 2.56 -0.76 22.24
N PRO A 234 1.92 0.29 21.70
CA PRO A 234 2.02 0.63 20.28
C PRO A 234 3.46 0.87 19.85
N LEU A 235 3.79 0.48 18.61
CA LEU A 235 5.05 0.84 17.99
C LEU A 235 5.06 2.35 17.70
N SER A 236 6.00 3.10 18.28
CA SER A 236 6.11 4.53 18.03
C SER A 236 6.66 4.82 16.62
N GLY A 237 6.38 6.02 16.08
CA GLY A 237 6.95 6.43 14.79
C GLY A 237 8.48 6.48 14.77
N ASP A 238 9.09 6.84 15.89
CA ASP A 238 10.55 6.83 16.06
C ASP A 238 11.08 5.39 16.06
N ASP A 239 10.39 4.45 16.72
CA ASP A 239 10.74 3.03 16.72
C ASP A 239 10.59 2.39 15.34
N LEU A 240 9.51 2.70 14.63
CA LEU A 240 9.31 2.27 13.24
C LEU A 240 10.47 2.77 12.35
N THR A 241 10.80 4.05 12.44
CA THR A 241 11.89 4.65 11.67
C THR A 241 13.22 3.97 12.00
N ARG A 242 13.54 3.77 13.28
CA ARG A 242 14.76 3.08 13.71
C ARG A 242 14.80 1.63 13.22
N ALA A 243 13.70 0.89 13.33
CA ALA A 243 13.61 -0.50 12.93
C ALA A 243 13.89 -0.66 11.43
N VAL A 244 13.25 0.14 10.59
CA VAL A 244 13.42 0.08 9.13
C VAL A 244 14.82 0.54 8.71
N ARG A 245 15.35 1.62 9.29
CA ARG A 245 16.73 2.08 9.03
C ARG A 245 17.80 1.07 9.44
N ALA A 246 17.52 0.26 10.46
CA ALA A 246 18.40 -0.84 10.88
C ALA A 246 18.32 -2.08 9.96
N GLY A 247 17.56 -2.02 8.86
CA GLY A 247 17.36 -3.14 7.95
C GLY A 247 16.30 -4.14 8.42
N GLY A 248 15.39 -3.71 9.29
CA GLY A 248 14.19 -4.47 9.65
C GLY A 248 13.04 -4.22 8.68
N GLN A 249 12.07 -5.14 8.70
CA GLN A 249 10.78 -4.99 8.01
C GLN A 249 9.67 -4.93 9.07
N VAL A 250 8.59 -4.21 8.81
CA VAL A 250 7.48 -4.10 9.76
C VAL A 250 6.18 -4.50 9.09
N ILE A 251 5.46 -5.45 9.68
CA ILE A 251 4.07 -5.75 9.30
C ILE A 251 3.18 -4.94 10.25
N LEU A 252 2.44 -3.97 9.71
CA LEU A 252 1.64 -3.02 10.48
C LEU A 252 0.15 -3.27 10.25
N LEU A 253 -0.60 -3.39 11.35
CA LEU A 253 -2.07 -3.37 11.31
C LEU A 253 -2.54 -1.94 11.11
N ILE A 254 -3.44 -1.75 10.15
CA ILE A 254 -4.05 -0.47 9.81
C ILE A 254 -5.57 -0.60 9.69
N ASP A 255 -6.28 0.51 9.83
CA ASP A 255 -7.67 0.64 9.41
C ASP A 255 -7.75 1.17 7.97
N GLN A 256 -8.47 0.44 7.10
CA GLN A 256 -8.72 0.85 5.73
C GLN A 256 -9.64 2.07 5.58
N CYS A 257 -10.21 2.62 6.65
CA CYS A 257 -11.04 3.83 6.55
C CYS A 257 -10.27 5.00 5.88
N HIS A 258 -8.96 5.07 6.09
CA HIS A 258 -8.11 6.09 5.47
C HIS A 258 -7.65 5.74 4.05
N THR A 259 -7.72 4.48 3.64
CA THR A 259 -7.31 4.02 2.30
C THR A 259 -8.51 3.93 1.35
N HIS A 260 -9.64 3.37 1.82
CA HIS A 260 -10.83 2.98 1.04
C HIS A 260 -12.16 3.50 1.61
N ASP A 261 -12.15 4.38 2.64
CA ASP A 261 -13.36 4.88 3.33
C ASP A 261 -14.27 3.74 3.84
N HIS A 262 -13.62 2.62 4.19
CA HIS A 262 -14.25 1.41 4.70
C HIS A 262 -13.51 0.94 5.95
N HIS A 263 -14.21 0.85 7.08
CA HIS A 263 -13.63 0.33 8.32
C HIS A 263 -13.39 -1.18 8.21
N ALA A 264 -12.15 -1.55 7.94
CA ALA A 264 -11.71 -2.93 7.88
C ALA A 264 -10.27 -3.06 8.37
N PRO A 265 -9.99 -4.10 9.19
CA PRO A 265 -8.65 -4.36 9.67
C PRO A 265 -7.81 -4.90 8.52
N HIS A 266 -6.64 -4.32 8.33
CA HIS A 266 -5.78 -4.67 7.20
C HIS A 266 -4.31 -4.62 7.58
N TRP A 267 -3.51 -5.48 6.96
CA TRP A 267 -2.09 -5.56 7.24
C TRP A 267 -1.30 -5.14 6.01
N VAL A 268 -0.25 -4.34 6.23
CA VAL A 268 0.68 -3.91 5.19
C VAL A 268 2.12 -4.21 5.59
N LEU A 269 3.00 -4.36 4.61
CA LEU A 269 4.43 -4.55 4.82
C LEU A 269 5.18 -3.24 4.58
N ILE A 270 6.01 -2.84 5.54
CA ILE A 270 6.90 -1.68 5.47
C ILE A 270 8.35 -2.18 5.42
N HIS A 271 9.16 -1.70 4.46
CA HIS A 271 10.47 -2.32 4.18
C HIS A 271 11.54 -1.36 3.63
N GLY A 272 11.33 -0.06 3.71
CA GLY A 272 12.34 0.95 3.35
C GLY A 272 11.92 2.31 3.85
N GLU A 273 12.88 3.19 4.15
CA GLU A 273 12.62 4.54 4.62
C GLU A 273 13.67 5.51 4.08
N ARG A 274 13.24 6.72 3.76
CA ARG A 274 14.09 7.89 3.58
C ARG A 274 13.27 9.15 3.84
N ASP A 275 13.84 10.07 4.62
CA ASP A 275 13.29 11.41 4.89
C ASP A 275 11.81 11.41 5.32
N GLY A 276 11.40 10.43 6.14
CA GLY A 276 10.03 10.32 6.63
C GLY A 276 9.03 9.69 5.65
N LEU A 277 9.48 9.27 4.47
CA LEU A 277 8.71 8.42 3.56
C LEU A 277 9.12 6.97 3.70
N PHE A 278 8.13 6.09 3.71
CA PHE A 278 8.29 4.65 3.86
C PHE A 278 7.81 3.92 2.62
N LEU A 279 8.56 2.90 2.19
CA LEU A 279 8.10 1.97 1.17
C LEU A 279 7.16 0.95 1.80
N VAL A 280 5.96 0.87 1.24
CA VAL A 280 4.88 0.00 1.68
C VAL A 280 4.48 -0.94 0.55
N ASN A 281 4.33 -2.22 0.87
CA ASN A 281 3.63 -3.20 0.04
C ASN A 281 2.27 -3.48 0.67
N ASP A 282 1.21 -3.17 -0.07
CA ASP A 282 -0.17 -3.38 0.30
C ASP A 282 -0.70 -4.65 -0.40
N PRO A 283 -1.17 -5.66 0.34
CA PRO A 283 -1.68 -6.89 -0.26
C PRO A 283 -3.07 -6.72 -0.91
N TRP A 284 -3.69 -5.54 -0.83
CA TRP A 284 -4.99 -5.24 -1.42
C TRP A 284 -4.89 -4.13 -2.48
N ALA A 285 -5.40 -4.42 -3.68
CA ALA A 285 -5.69 -3.43 -4.71
C ALA A 285 -7.20 -3.34 -4.90
N GLU A 286 -7.71 -2.19 -5.30
CA GLU A 286 -9.13 -1.98 -5.62
C GLU A 286 -9.38 -1.96 -7.15
N PRO A 287 -9.76 -3.10 -7.77
CA PRO A 287 -9.90 -3.17 -9.23
C PRO A 287 -11.04 -2.30 -9.75
N ASP A 288 -12.07 -2.07 -8.93
CA ASP A 288 -13.21 -1.20 -9.28
C ASP A 288 -12.78 0.28 -9.42
N ASP A 289 -11.69 0.67 -8.75
CA ASP A 289 -11.02 1.98 -8.91
C ASP A 289 -9.93 1.95 -10.01
N GLY A 290 -9.79 0.83 -10.73
CA GLY A 290 -8.76 0.60 -11.73
C GLY A 290 -7.36 0.42 -11.13
N GLU A 291 -7.25 0.04 -9.85
CA GLU A 291 -5.98 -0.31 -9.24
C GLU A 291 -5.49 -1.70 -9.66
N GLY A 292 -4.18 -1.84 -9.85
CA GLY A 292 -3.52 -3.11 -10.09
C GLY A 292 -2.28 -3.30 -9.20
N PRO A 293 -1.47 -4.33 -9.44
CA PRO A 293 -0.24 -4.59 -8.67
C PRO A 293 0.73 -3.41 -8.63
N ALA A 294 0.77 -2.60 -9.70
CA ALA A 294 1.60 -1.40 -9.79
C ALA A 294 1.15 -0.27 -8.85
N ASP A 295 -0.02 -0.35 -8.24
CA ASP A 295 -0.56 0.69 -7.34
C ASP A 295 -0.33 0.42 -5.87
N VAL A 296 0.07 -0.80 -5.55
CA VAL A 296 0.11 -1.31 -4.17
C VAL A 296 1.49 -1.81 -3.79
N ASP A 297 2.39 -1.91 -4.77
CA ASP A 297 3.74 -2.37 -4.57
C ASP A 297 4.75 -1.22 -4.44
N CYS A 298 5.57 -1.28 -3.40
CA CYS A 298 6.65 -0.34 -3.09
C CYS A 298 6.16 1.12 -3.15
N ILE A 299 4.98 1.40 -2.59
CA ILE A 299 4.40 2.74 -2.60
C ILE A 299 4.99 3.60 -1.47
N PRO A 300 5.38 4.87 -1.75
CA PRO A 300 5.86 5.78 -0.72
C PRO A 300 4.69 6.34 0.11
N VAL A 301 4.72 6.07 1.42
CA VAL A 301 3.71 6.53 2.37
C VAL A 301 4.40 7.36 3.47
N PRO A 302 3.91 8.56 3.80
CA PRO A 302 4.47 9.37 4.89
C PRO A 302 4.29 8.74 6.28
N LEU A 303 5.24 8.98 7.19
CA LEU A 303 5.19 8.48 8.56
C LEU A 303 3.88 8.86 9.28
N GLU A 304 3.49 10.12 9.20
CA GLU A 304 2.27 10.63 9.84
C GLU A 304 1.01 9.99 9.27
N THR A 305 1.07 9.52 8.02
CA THR A 305 -0.03 8.78 7.39
C THR A 305 -0.08 7.34 7.93
N LEU A 306 1.06 6.66 8.04
CA LEU A 306 1.14 5.35 8.68
C LEU A 306 0.66 5.37 10.14
N MET A 307 1.10 6.34 10.93
CA MET A 307 0.72 6.45 12.34
C MET A 307 -0.76 6.77 12.51
N ARG A 308 -1.34 7.61 11.63
CA ARG A 308 -2.78 7.88 11.63
C ARG A 308 -3.61 6.64 11.28
N MET A 309 -3.10 5.81 10.38
CA MET A 309 -3.76 4.57 9.95
C MET A 309 -3.59 3.41 10.94
N GLY A 310 -2.54 3.44 11.78
CA GLY A 310 -2.02 2.32 12.56
C GLY A 310 -2.83 1.87 13.77
N ALA A 311 -4.15 2.07 13.77
CA ALA A 311 -5.05 1.67 14.85
C ALA A 311 -6.36 1.13 14.26
N TYR A 312 -6.98 0.14 14.91
CA TYR A 312 -8.27 -0.41 14.49
C TYR A 312 -9.14 -0.77 15.70
N GLY A 313 -10.46 -0.76 15.52
CA GLY A 313 -11.44 -1.21 16.52
C GLY A 313 -12.00 -0.10 17.43
N ASP A 314 -12.93 -0.48 18.28
CA ASP A 314 -13.54 0.37 19.31
C ASP A 314 -13.72 -0.43 20.62
N PRO A 315 -12.93 -0.16 21.68
CA PRO A 315 -11.81 0.80 21.71
C PRO A 315 -10.70 0.40 20.74
N ALA A 316 -9.98 1.41 20.23
CA ALA A 316 -8.90 1.19 19.27
C ALA A 316 -7.71 0.45 19.90
N TYR A 317 -7.10 -0.45 19.11
CA TYR A 317 -5.87 -1.16 19.43
C TYR A 317 -4.88 -1.11 18.26
N HIS A 318 -3.62 -1.40 18.55
CA HIS A 318 -2.48 -1.27 17.64
C HIS A 318 -1.72 -2.58 17.60
N ALA A 319 -1.32 -3.01 16.41
CA ALA A 319 -0.45 -4.18 16.27
C ALA A 319 0.63 -3.93 15.21
N ALA A 320 1.88 -4.25 15.55
CA ALA A 320 2.99 -4.22 14.62
C ALA A 320 3.97 -5.37 14.91
N ILE A 321 4.44 -6.03 13.86
CA ILE A 321 5.44 -7.09 13.96
C ILE A 321 6.72 -6.57 13.32
N VAL A 322 7.73 -6.31 14.15
CA VAL A 322 9.06 -5.91 13.69
C VAL A 322 9.87 -7.17 13.41
N LEU A 323 10.13 -7.42 12.14
CA LEU A 323 10.92 -8.53 11.64
C LEU A 323 12.38 -8.10 11.48
N ARG A 324 13.28 -8.85 12.09
CA ARG A 324 14.74 -8.76 11.94
C ARG A 324 15.23 -9.98 11.18
N GLY A 325 16.48 -9.96 10.72
CA GLY A 325 17.05 -11.00 9.84
C GLY A 325 16.69 -12.43 10.26
N ARG A 326 16.62 -13.35 9.29
CA ARG A 326 16.31 -14.75 9.57
C ARG A 326 17.51 -15.39 10.27
N ALA A 327 17.28 -16.08 11.38
CA ALA A 327 18.28 -16.97 11.95
C ALA A 327 18.67 -18.00 10.87
N ALA A 328 19.98 -18.10 10.61
CA ALA A 328 20.55 -19.02 9.63
C ALA A 328 20.38 -20.48 10.05
#